data_AF-A0A6G2QB64-F1
#
_entry.id   AF-A0A6G2QB64-F1
#
_cell.length_a   1.000
_cell.length_b   1.000
_cell.length_c   1.000
_cell.angle_alpha   90.00
_cell.angle_beta   90.00
_cell.angle_gamma   90.00
#
_symmetry.space_group_name_H-M   'P 1'
#
loop_
_entity.id
_entity.type
_entity.pdbx_description
1 polymer ?
#
loop_
_entity_poly.entity_id
_entity_poly.type
_entity_poly.pdbx_seq_one_letter_code
_entity_poly.pdbx_strand_id
1 'polypeptide(L)'
;LRVADAAYGAMVDAGWPPAQATSIGALMRYFIMGSALGSFAGGFVDDASAYDPADYPHLGQAHLLAEQQEKIDERAFETGLSALLDGLAQQYERVRQDA
;
A
#
# COMPACT_ATOMS: atom_id res chain seq x y z
N LEU A 1 0.77 4.47 -23.27
CA LEU A 1 1.32 3.26 -23.92
C LEU A 1 2.84 3.20 -23.83
N ARG A 2 3.61 4.22 -24.28
CA ARG A 2 5.08 4.24 -24.16
C ARG A 2 5.64 3.97 -22.75
N VAL A 3 5.03 4.54 -21.70
CA VAL A 3 5.46 4.31 -20.30
C VAL A 3 5.18 2.87 -19.84
N ALA A 4 4.03 2.31 -20.24
CA ALA A 4 3.68 0.93 -19.89
C ALA A 4 4.59 -0.07 -20.60
N ASP A 5 4.93 0.20 -21.87
CA ASP A 5 5.87 -0.59 -22.66
C ASP A 5 7.28 -0.56 -22.06
N ALA A 6 7.77 0.61 -21.66
CA ALA A 6 9.07 0.75 -21.00
C ALA A 6 9.13 0.05 -19.64
N ALA A 7 8.08 0.20 -18.81
CA ALA A 7 8.02 -0.46 -17.50
C ALA A 7 7.95 -1.98 -17.65
N TYR A 8 7.10 -2.47 -18.55
CA TYR A 8 6.97 -3.90 -18.83
C TYR A 8 8.27 -4.48 -19.41
N GLY A 9 8.87 -3.80 -20.39
CA GLY A 9 10.14 -4.20 -20.99
C GLY A 9 11.24 -4.31 -19.95
N ALA A 10 11.39 -3.30 -19.08
CA ALA A 10 12.39 -3.32 -18.01
C ALA A 10 12.21 -4.51 -17.05
N MET A 11 10.98 -4.92 -16.75
CA MET A 11 10.73 -6.09 -15.90
C MET A 11 11.10 -7.41 -16.58
N VAL A 12 10.75 -7.56 -17.85
CA VAL A 12 11.09 -8.75 -18.64
C VAL A 12 12.61 -8.83 -18.86
N ASP A 13 13.27 -7.71 -19.17
CA ASP A 13 14.73 -7.63 -19.30
C ASP A 13 15.43 -7.95 -17.98
N ALA A 14 14.80 -7.62 -16.84
CA ALA A 14 15.27 -8.01 -15.52
C ALA A 14 15.01 -9.49 -15.19
N GLY A 15 14.36 -10.27 -16.03
CA GLY A 15 14.16 -11.72 -15.83
C GLY A 15 12.80 -12.13 -15.27
N TRP A 16 11.84 -11.22 -15.12
CA TRP A 16 10.47 -11.60 -14.76
C TRP A 16 9.75 -12.29 -15.94
N PRO A 17 9.00 -13.37 -15.67
CA PRO A 17 8.09 -13.94 -16.65
C PRO A 17 7.06 -12.90 -17.14
N PRO A 18 6.77 -12.82 -18.45
CA PRO A 18 5.76 -11.94 -19.05
C PRO A 18 4.42 -11.86 -18.31
N ALA A 19 3.91 -13.01 -17.86
CA ALA A 19 2.65 -13.09 -17.13
C ALA A 19 2.74 -12.40 -15.76
N GLN A 20 3.86 -12.59 -15.04
CA GLN A 20 4.08 -11.96 -13.74
C GLN A 20 4.33 -10.46 -13.87
N ALA A 21 5.10 -10.02 -14.87
CA ALA A 21 5.28 -8.58 -15.15
C ALA A 21 3.94 -7.87 -15.39
N THR A 22 3.03 -8.52 -16.13
CA THR A 22 1.65 -8.02 -16.31
C THR A 22 0.90 -7.92 -14.98
N SER A 23 0.92 -8.97 -14.17
CA SER A 23 0.24 -9.00 -12.87
C SER A 23 0.78 -7.93 -11.91
N ILE A 24 2.09 -7.70 -11.90
CA ILE A 24 2.72 -6.66 -11.07
C ILE A 24 2.30 -5.26 -11.53
N GLY A 25 2.25 -5.00 -12.85
CA GLY A 25 1.74 -3.73 -13.37
C GLY A 25 0.30 -3.46 -12.96
N ALA A 26 -0.57 -4.47 -13.03
CA ALA A 26 -1.95 -4.38 -12.56
C ALA A 26 -2.03 -4.14 -11.03
N LEU A 27 -1.23 -4.89 -10.26
CA LEU A 27 -1.13 -4.76 -8.81
C LEU A 27 -0.75 -3.32 -8.40
N MET A 28 0.27 -2.72 -9.02
CA MET A 28 0.69 -1.35 -8.72
C MET A 28 -0.44 -0.34 -8.95
N ARG A 29 -1.18 -0.49 -10.06
CA ARG A 29 -2.33 0.37 -10.36
C ARG A 29 -3.42 0.23 -9.28
N TYR A 30 -3.72 -0.99 -8.87
CA TYR A 30 -4.74 -1.24 -7.86
C TYR A 30 -4.34 -0.69 -6.50
N PHE A 31 -3.08 -0.86 -6.09
CA PHE A 31 -2.55 -0.31 -4.86
C PHE A 31 -2.64 1.21 -4.82
N ILE A 32 -2.12 1.89 -5.85
CA ILE A 32 -2.12 3.37 -5.94
C ILE A 32 -3.54 3.93 -5.99
N MET A 33 -4.43 3.31 -6.75
CA MET A 33 -5.83 3.76 -6.82
C MET A 33 -6.54 3.54 -5.49
N GLY A 34 -6.30 2.40 -4.83
CA GLY A 34 -6.88 2.07 -3.54
C GLY A 34 -6.42 3.03 -2.44
N SER A 35 -5.14 3.41 -2.41
CA SER A 35 -4.59 4.37 -1.44
C SER A 35 -5.14 5.78 -1.61
N ALA A 36 -5.80 6.09 -2.72
CA ALA A 36 -6.38 7.40 -3.00
C ALA A 36 -7.88 7.50 -2.66
N LEU A 37 -8.54 6.40 -2.24
CA LEU A 37 -10.00 6.38 -2.03
C LEU A 37 -10.49 7.10 -0.77
N GLY A 38 -9.59 7.57 0.09
CA GLY A 38 -9.91 8.37 1.27
C GLY A 38 -8.99 8.04 2.45
N SER A 39 -8.86 8.99 3.39
CA SER A 39 -8.03 8.80 4.57
C SER A 39 -8.65 7.79 5.54
N PHE A 40 -7.85 6.86 6.05
CA PHE A 40 -8.26 6.00 7.16
C PHE A 40 -8.60 6.83 8.41
N ALA A 41 -7.80 7.86 8.68
CA ALA A 41 -7.95 8.71 9.84
C ALA A 41 -9.19 9.62 9.77
N GLY A 42 -9.75 9.83 8.57
CA GLY A 42 -11.02 10.54 8.38
C GLY A 42 -12.24 9.77 8.91
N GLY A 43 -12.10 8.49 9.27
CA GLY A 43 -13.16 7.69 9.89
C GLY A 43 -13.31 7.91 11.41
N PHE A 44 -12.42 8.67 12.03
CA PHE A 44 -12.44 8.93 13.47
C PHE A 44 -13.05 10.29 13.78
N VAL A 45 -13.90 10.33 14.81
CA VAL A 45 -14.53 11.55 15.31
C VAL A 45 -13.51 12.27 16.19
N ASP A 46 -13.41 13.59 16.09
CA ASP A 46 -12.45 14.41 16.86
C ASP A 46 -12.87 14.67 18.31
N ASP A 47 -13.97 14.06 18.77
CA ASP A 47 -14.50 14.16 20.12
C ASP A 47 -13.98 13.02 21.00
N ALA A 48 -13.17 13.37 22.01
CA ALA A 48 -12.66 12.41 22.99
C ALA A 48 -13.77 11.66 23.75
N SER A 49 -14.95 12.27 23.95
CA SER A 49 -16.07 11.66 24.66
C SER A 49 -16.76 10.55 23.88
N ALA A 50 -16.51 10.45 22.56
CA ALA A 50 -16.99 9.35 21.72
C ALA A 50 -16.27 8.02 22.00
N TYR A 51 -15.20 8.03 22.80
CA TYR A 51 -14.32 6.89 23.04
C TYR A 51 -14.33 6.45 24.52
N ASP A 52 -15.49 5.96 25.00
CA ASP A 52 -15.61 5.37 26.35
C ASP A 52 -14.63 4.17 26.49
N PRO A 53 -13.71 4.16 27.47
CA PRO A 53 -12.79 3.05 27.68
C PRO A 53 -13.45 1.69 27.95
N ALA A 54 -14.70 1.66 28.45
CA ALA A 54 -15.43 0.43 28.67
C ALA A 54 -15.81 -0.26 27.35
N ASP A 55 -16.16 0.53 26.33
CA ASP A 55 -16.55 0.05 25.00
C ASP A 55 -15.36 -0.02 24.03
N TYR A 56 -14.40 0.91 24.17
CA TYR A 56 -13.26 1.09 23.27
C TYR A 56 -11.90 1.14 24.00
N PRO A 57 -11.42 0.01 24.55
CA PRO A 57 -10.22 -0.02 25.40
C PRO A 57 -8.92 0.38 24.68
N HIS A 58 -8.92 0.41 23.35
CA HIS A 58 -7.74 0.72 22.53
C HIS A 58 -7.86 2.01 21.72
N LEU A 59 -9.02 2.69 21.77
CA LEU A 59 -9.29 3.89 20.96
C LEU A 59 -9.38 5.19 21.78
N GLY A 60 -8.97 5.19 23.05
CA GLY A 60 -9.06 6.39 23.91
C GLY A 60 -8.33 7.64 23.36
N GLN A 61 -7.39 7.46 22.42
CA GLN A 61 -6.68 8.56 21.74
C GLN A 61 -7.06 8.69 20.26
N ALA A 62 -8.06 7.95 19.79
CA ALA A 62 -8.38 7.90 18.36
C ALA A 62 -8.93 9.24 17.83
N HIS A 63 -9.51 10.07 18.71
CA HIS A 63 -9.89 11.46 18.39
C HIS A 63 -8.72 12.31 17.86
N LEU A 64 -7.48 12.01 18.29
CA LEU A 64 -6.28 12.72 17.82
C LEU A 64 -5.89 12.36 16.38
N LEU A 65 -6.41 11.26 15.83
CA LEU A 65 -6.05 10.80 14.49
C LEU A 65 -6.64 11.69 13.40
N ALA A 66 -7.83 12.25 13.65
CA ALA A 66 -8.53 13.11 12.69
C ALA A 66 -7.68 14.33 12.28
N GLU A 67 -6.87 14.88 13.18
CA GLU A 67 -5.96 16.01 12.89
C GLU A 67 -4.67 15.59 12.19
N GLN A 68 -4.34 14.29 12.16
CA GLN A 68 -3.09 13.76 11.61
C GLN A 68 -3.30 12.98 10.30
N GLN A 69 -4.45 13.16 9.63
CA GLN A 69 -4.85 12.41 8.42
C GLN A 69 -3.74 12.32 7.37
N GLU A 70 -3.17 13.47 6.96
CA GLU A 70 -2.13 13.53 5.93
C GLU A 70 -0.89 12.69 6.30
N LYS A 71 -0.42 12.80 7.54
CA LYS A 71 0.76 12.05 8.02
C LYS A 71 0.50 10.56 8.12
N ILE A 72 -0.73 10.18 8.51
CA ILE A 72 -1.13 8.78 8.61
C ILE A 72 -1.23 8.17 7.23
N ASP A 73 -1.83 8.88 6.27
CA ASP A 73 -1.99 8.41 4.89
C ASP A 73 -0.63 8.26 4.20
N GLU A 74 0.26 9.26 4.34
CA GLU A 74 1.63 9.18 3.80
C GLU A 74 2.38 7.98 4.38
N ARG A 75 2.36 7.81 5.70
CA ARG A 75 3.03 6.67 6.35
C ARG A 75 2.41 5.34 5.93
N ALA A 76 1.09 5.26 5.82
CA ALA A 76 0.39 4.04 5.41
C ALA A 76 0.75 3.66 3.98
N PHE A 77 0.81 4.64 3.06
CA PHE A 77 1.24 4.43 1.69
C PHE A 77 2.67 3.91 1.61
N GLU A 78 3.63 4.58 2.28
CA GLU A 78 5.04 4.19 2.27
C GLU A 78 5.27 2.81 2.89
N THR A 79 4.56 2.51 3.99
CA THR A 79 4.62 1.20 4.64
C THR A 79 4.09 0.10 3.72
N GLY A 80 2.94 0.35 3.07
CA GLY A 80 2.35 -0.60 2.13
C GLY A 80 3.21 -0.82 0.89
N LEU A 81 3.80 0.25 0.34
CA LEU A 81 4.70 0.18 -0.81
C LEU A 81 5.96 -0.62 -0.46
N SER A 82 6.58 -0.35 0.69
CA SER A 82 7.77 -1.09 1.15
C SER A 82 7.46 -2.59 1.30
N ALA A 83 6.37 -2.93 1.99
CA ALA A 83 5.96 -4.33 2.17
C ALA A 83 5.66 -5.03 0.84
N LEU A 84 5.05 -4.32 -0.11
CA LEU A 84 4.77 -4.83 -1.44
C LEU A 84 6.05 -5.09 -2.23
N LEU A 85 7.00 -4.14 -2.23
CA LEU A 85 8.29 -4.28 -2.90
C LEU A 85 9.14 -5.39 -2.29
N ASP A 86 9.19 -5.50 -0.96
CA ASP A 86 9.87 -6.58 -0.26
C ASP A 86 9.28 -7.95 -0.64
N GLY A 87 7.95 -8.03 -0.72
CA GLY A 87 7.25 -9.21 -1.18
C GLY A 87 7.63 -9.56 -2.62
N LEU A 88 7.65 -8.58 -3.54
CA LEU A 88 8.06 -8.78 -4.94
C LEU A 88 9.52 -9.22 -5.06
N ALA A 89 10.43 -8.65 -4.29
CA ALA A 89 11.83 -9.05 -4.26
C ALA A 89 11.99 -10.53 -3.87
N GLN A 90 11.22 -10.99 -2.87
CA GLN A 90 11.21 -12.41 -2.49
C GLN A 90 10.60 -13.32 -3.58
N GLN A 91 9.60 -12.86 -4.34
CA GLN A 91 9.10 -13.66 -5.47
C GLN A 91 10.10 -13.69 -6.62
N TYR A 92 10.79 -12.58 -6.87
CA TYR A 92 11.82 -12.49 -7.89
C TYR A 92 12.95 -13.50 -7.64
N GLU A 93 13.47 -13.58 -6.41
CA GLU A 93 14.52 -14.55 -6.11
C GLU A 93 14.08 -16.00 -6.31
N ARG A 94 12.81 -16.33 -6.02
CA ARG A 94 12.25 -17.67 -6.30
C ARG A 94 12.21 -17.95 -7.80
N VAL A 95 11.70 -17.00 -8.59
CA VAL A 95 11.70 -17.10 -10.06
C VAL A 95 13.12 -17.32 -10.59
N ARG A 96 14.10 -16.61 -10.04
CA ARG A 96 15.50 -16.69 -10.46
C ARG A 96 16.19 -17.99 -10.03
N GLN A 97 15.66 -18.68 -9.02
CA GLN A 97 16.12 -20.02 -8.60
C GLN A 97 15.51 -21.14 -9.43
N ASP A 98 14.31 -20.93 -9.96
CA ASP A 98 13.55 -21.91 -10.76
C ASP A 98 13.86 -21.85 -12.27
N ALA A 99 14.59 -20.82 -12.73
CA ALA A 99 15.00 -20.59 -14.12
C ALA A 99 16.37 -21.19 -14.44
#